data_AF-A0A084SLP5-F1
#
_entry.id   AF-A0A084SLP5-F1
#
_cell.length_a   1.000
_cell.length_b   1.000
_cell.length_c   1.000
_cell.angle_alpha   90.00
_cell.angle_beta   90.00
_cell.angle_gamma   90.00
#
_symmetry.space_group_name_H-M   'P 1'
#
loop_
_entity.id
_entity.type
_entity.pdbx_description
1 polymer ?
#
loop_
_entity_poly.entity_id
_entity_poly.type
_entity_poly.pdbx_seq_one_letter_code
_entity_poly.pdbx_strand_id
1 'polypeptide(L)'
;MNLDLIKMTLARLHEVERHATTSDQVDALKVCRTMLCFIQGRGETGEFAVFVENFDTAPVTPLLSFITKDEADTWLQNHPAPPHGALIRAANDFYTVVDARALRHRKLLRLPSPEEVTQTDEAGDEPAQEVEESPEPPRPVLGTKFSLFKLYDRTCYDLHQMEKRMSSPEELEAIRTARISFNFVMREGEEYGFEAYLEGLRSARTAPPLASFATREEADTWLATQPEPPSPAVISIGNEFYSVGYNRRRKMRLLIRIPTQRELDTQAP
;
A
#
# COMPACT_ATOMS: atom_id res chain seq x y z
N MET A 1 -8.31 6.54 18.16
CA MET A 1 -7.27 7.07 17.25
C MET A 1 -5.88 6.92 17.84
N ASN A 2 -5.23 5.82 17.49
CA ASN A 2 -3.81 5.60 17.78
C ASN A 2 -2.95 6.33 16.73
N LEU A 3 -2.48 7.54 17.05
CA LEU A 3 -1.63 8.34 16.14
C LEU A 3 -0.23 7.74 15.94
N ASP A 4 0.16 6.78 16.77
CA ASP A 4 1.43 6.07 16.65
C ASP A 4 1.27 4.72 15.93
N LEU A 5 0.09 4.43 15.34
CA LEU A 5 -0.18 3.18 14.61
C LEU A 5 0.94 2.83 13.63
N ILE A 6 1.31 3.76 12.74
CA ILE A 6 2.37 3.53 11.75
C ILE A 6 3.70 3.17 12.43
N LYS A 7 4.09 3.88 13.48
CA LYS A 7 5.35 3.62 14.19
C LYS A 7 5.34 2.24 14.85
N MET A 8 4.24 1.89 15.50
CA MET A 8 4.06 0.58 16.13
C MET A 8 4.11 -0.54 15.09
N THR A 9 3.40 -0.38 13.97
CA THR A 9 3.39 -1.34 12.86
C THR A 9 4.78 -1.49 12.26
N LEU A 10 5.52 -0.40 12.03
CA LEU A 10 6.90 -0.45 11.52
C LEU A 10 7.82 -1.26 12.45
N ALA A 11 7.73 -1.04 13.77
CA ALA A 11 8.51 -1.79 14.75
C ALA A 11 8.15 -3.29 14.73
N ARG A 12 6.85 -3.62 14.66
CA ARG A 12 6.40 -5.02 14.60
C ARG A 12 6.75 -5.71 13.29
N LEU A 13 6.65 -5.04 12.15
CA LEU A 13 7.07 -5.58 10.85
C LEU A 13 8.57 -5.91 10.83
N HIS A 14 9.38 -5.28 11.67
CA HIS A 14 10.78 -5.67 11.85
C HIS A 14 10.91 -7.02 12.57
N GLU A 15 10.19 -7.22 13.67
CA GLU A 15 10.15 -8.50 14.39
C GLU A 15 9.65 -9.62 13.48
N VAL A 16 8.63 -9.35 12.66
CA VAL A 16 8.07 -10.27 11.66
C VAL A 16 9.13 -10.77 10.66
N GLU A 17 10.16 -10.00 10.36
CA GLU A 17 11.21 -10.37 9.39
C GLU A 17 11.96 -11.64 9.76
N ARG A 18 12.06 -11.97 11.06
CA ARG A 18 12.67 -13.22 11.52
C ARG A 18 11.93 -14.48 11.02
N HIS A 19 10.66 -14.34 10.62
CA HIS A 19 9.84 -15.41 10.06
C HIS A 19 9.98 -15.53 8.54
N ALA A 20 10.66 -14.59 7.88
CA ALA A 20 10.90 -14.64 6.44
C ALA A 20 11.89 -15.76 6.09
N THR A 21 11.47 -16.63 5.18
CA THR A 21 12.24 -17.80 4.71
C THR A 21 12.78 -17.62 3.29
N THR A 22 12.32 -16.59 2.59
CA THR A 22 12.69 -16.29 1.20
C THR A 22 13.06 -14.82 1.06
N SER A 23 13.86 -14.48 0.05
CA SER A 23 14.14 -13.08 -0.31
C SER A 23 12.86 -12.32 -0.66
N ASP A 24 11.90 -12.99 -1.30
CA ASP A 24 10.64 -12.40 -1.72
C ASP A 24 9.79 -11.96 -0.51
N GLN A 25 9.79 -12.74 0.58
CA GLN A 25 9.15 -12.37 1.84
C GLN A 25 9.81 -11.16 2.51
N VAL A 26 11.15 -11.10 2.49
CA VAL A 26 11.89 -9.93 2.98
C VAL A 26 11.55 -8.69 2.14
N ASP A 27 11.50 -8.83 0.81
CA ASP A 27 11.14 -7.74 -0.09
C ASP A 27 9.68 -7.28 0.11
N ALA A 28 8.75 -8.22 0.34
CA ALA A 28 7.37 -7.92 0.68
C ALA A 28 7.26 -7.06 1.96
N LEU A 29 8.01 -7.40 3.01
CA LEU A 29 8.07 -6.59 4.23
C LEU A 29 8.70 -5.21 3.99
N LYS A 30 9.78 -5.11 3.21
CA LYS A 30 10.39 -3.83 2.85
C LYS A 30 9.42 -2.93 2.08
N VAL A 31 8.64 -3.50 1.17
CA VAL A 31 7.58 -2.79 0.44
C VAL A 31 6.54 -2.26 1.41
N CYS A 32 6.10 -3.07 2.38
CA CYS A 32 5.14 -2.65 3.40
C CYS A 32 5.65 -1.50 4.26
N ARG A 33 6.89 -1.58 4.75
CA ARG A 33 7.53 -0.48 5.49
C ARG A 33 7.61 0.79 4.64
N THR A 34 7.97 0.64 3.37
CA THR A 34 8.05 1.75 2.42
C THR A 34 6.69 2.41 2.20
N MET A 35 5.62 1.61 2.09
CA MET A 35 4.23 2.09 1.98
C MET A 35 3.80 2.88 3.22
N LEU A 36 4.10 2.37 4.41
CA LEU A 36 3.81 3.06 5.66
C LEU A 36 4.57 4.38 5.79
N CYS A 37 5.86 4.41 5.39
CA CYS A 37 6.63 5.66 5.33
C CYS A 37 6.06 6.66 4.31
N PHE A 38 5.55 6.18 3.18
CA PHE A 38 4.88 7.03 2.19
C PHE A 38 3.64 7.70 2.76
N ILE A 39 2.77 6.95 3.45
CA ILE A 39 1.57 7.50 4.11
C ILE A 39 1.98 8.51 5.19
N GLN A 40 2.95 8.16 6.03
CA GLN A 40 3.45 9.06 7.07
C GLN A 40 4.05 10.35 6.50
N GLY A 41 4.85 10.25 5.44
CA GLY A 41 5.50 11.40 4.79
C GLY A 41 4.52 12.35 4.10
N ARG A 42 3.28 11.90 3.84
CA ARG A 42 2.18 12.73 3.34
C ARG A 42 1.39 13.41 4.45
N GLY A 43 1.66 13.09 5.71
CA GLY A 43 0.89 13.58 6.86
C GLY A 43 -0.48 12.90 7.02
N GLU A 44 -0.70 11.77 6.35
CA GLU A 44 -1.99 11.08 6.32
C GLU A 44 -2.13 10.02 7.44
N THR A 45 -1.25 10.04 8.46
CA THR A 45 -1.25 9.07 9.57
C THR A 45 -2.58 9.02 10.32
N GLY A 46 -3.22 10.17 10.56
CA GLY A 46 -4.52 10.21 11.25
C GLY A 46 -5.65 9.63 10.40
N GLU A 47 -5.69 10.00 9.12
CA GLU A 47 -6.66 9.48 8.15
C GLU A 47 -6.50 7.97 7.97
N PHE A 48 -5.26 7.50 7.91
CA PHE A 48 -4.94 6.08 7.83
C PHE A 48 -5.34 5.33 9.10
N ALA A 49 -5.10 5.88 10.29
CA ALA A 49 -5.51 5.25 11.55
C ALA A 49 -7.04 5.11 11.63
N VAL A 50 -7.78 6.15 11.24
CA VAL A 50 -9.24 6.10 11.13
C VAL A 50 -9.68 5.09 10.08
N PHE A 51 -8.97 4.98 8.96
CA PHE A 51 -9.25 4.00 7.92
C PHE A 51 -9.05 2.56 8.41
N VAL A 52 -7.99 2.28 9.17
CA VAL A 52 -7.72 0.96 9.78
C VAL A 52 -8.77 0.61 10.84
N GLU A 53 -9.10 1.56 11.73
CA GLU A 53 -10.13 1.38 12.78
C GLU A 53 -11.51 1.06 12.16
N ASN A 54 -11.83 1.69 11.01
CA ASN A 54 -13.10 1.53 10.31
C ASN A 54 -13.07 0.46 9.21
N PHE A 55 -11.95 -0.22 9.00
CA PHE A 55 -11.77 -1.11 7.86
C PHE A 55 -12.79 -2.25 7.84
N ASP A 56 -13.08 -2.81 9.03
CA ASP A 56 -14.03 -3.92 9.21
C ASP A 56 -15.37 -3.51 9.84
N THR A 57 -15.47 -2.27 10.37
CA THR A 57 -16.58 -1.85 11.24
C THR A 57 -17.51 -0.83 10.61
N ALA A 58 -17.07 -0.14 9.54
CA ALA A 58 -17.97 0.73 8.80
C ALA A 58 -19.08 -0.11 8.16
N PRO A 59 -20.37 0.30 8.23
CA PRO A 59 -21.41 -0.36 7.45
C PRO A 59 -21.05 -0.21 5.98
N VAL A 60 -20.48 -1.29 5.44
CA VAL A 60 -20.07 -1.38 4.05
C VAL A 60 -21.35 -1.43 3.25
N THR A 61 -21.86 -0.26 2.86
CA THR A 61 -22.96 -0.20 1.90
C THR A 61 -22.30 -0.35 0.55
N PRO A 62 -22.32 -1.55 -0.07
CA PRO A 62 -21.75 -1.69 -1.38
C PRO A 62 -22.54 -0.80 -2.32
N LEU A 63 -21.84 -0.02 -3.14
CA LEU A 63 -22.47 0.80 -4.18
C LEU A 63 -23.27 -0.08 -5.14
N LEU A 64 -22.75 -1.29 -5.41
CA LEU A 64 -23.39 -2.31 -6.23
C LEU A 64 -23.11 -3.69 -5.63
N SER A 65 -24.10 -4.57 -5.75
CA SER A 65 -23.99 -5.98 -5.36
C SER A 65 -24.17 -6.86 -6.59
N PHE A 66 -23.26 -7.81 -6.78
CA PHE A 66 -23.24 -8.79 -7.86
C PHE A 66 -23.39 -10.20 -7.27
N ILE A 67 -24.00 -11.11 -8.04
CA ILE A 67 -24.20 -12.49 -7.59
C ILE A 67 -22.87 -13.24 -7.66
N THR A 68 -22.03 -12.94 -8.66
CA THR A 68 -20.71 -13.55 -8.83
C THR A 68 -19.62 -12.50 -9.04
N LYS A 69 -18.37 -12.90 -8.80
CA LYS A 69 -17.19 -12.07 -9.12
C LYS A 69 -17.09 -11.79 -10.61
N ASP A 70 -17.37 -12.77 -11.46
CA ASP A 70 -17.31 -12.62 -12.92
C ASP A 70 -18.29 -11.55 -13.44
N GLU A 71 -19.48 -11.46 -12.85
CA GLU A 71 -20.44 -10.39 -13.15
C GLU A 71 -19.89 -9.02 -12.77
N ALA A 72 -19.27 -8.91 -11.59
CA ALA A 72 -18.67 -7.68 -11.10
C ALA A 72 -17.47 -7.25 -11.98
N ASP A 73 -16.63 -8.19 -12.38
CA ASP A 73 -15.52 -7.96 -13.31
C ASP A 73 -16.04 -7.53 -14.68
N THR A 74 -17.08 -8.19 -15.21
CA THR A 74 -17.73 -7.83 -16.47
C THR A 74 -18.32 -6.42 -16.42
N TRP A 75 -18.99 -6.07 -15.32
CA TRP A 75 -19.49 -4.71 -15.10
C TRP A 75 -18.34 -3.70 -15.11
N LEU A 76 -17.26 -3.97 -14.36
CA LEU A 76 -16.12 -3.08 -14.25
C LEU A 76 -15.46 -2.81 -15.61
N GLN A 77 -15.29 -3.86 -16.43
CA GLN A 77 -14.69 -3.72 -17.76
C GLN A 77 -15.57 -2.88 -18.69
N ASN A 78 -16.89 -3.05 -18.64
CA ASN A 78 -17.83 -2.36 -19.51
C ASN A 78 -18.24 -0.96 -19.03
N HIS A 79 -18.02 -0.63 -17.76
CA HIS A 79 -18.44 0.64 -17.19
C HIS A 79 -17.63 1.82 -17.79
N PRO A 80 -18.25 2.88 -18.32
CA PRO A 80 -17.52 3.95 -19.02
C PRO A 80 -16.55 4.71 -18.10
N ALA A 81 -16.93 4.92 -16.85
CA ALA A 81 -16.12 5.57 -15.83
C ALA A 81 -16.40 4.94 -14.45
N PRO A 82 -15.78 3.79 -14.13
CA PRO A 82 -16.03 3.10 -12.87
C PRO A 82 -15.76 4.04 -11.68
N PRO A 83 -16.58 3.99 -10.63
CA PRO A 83 -16.38 4.80 -9.45
C PRO A 83 -15.16 4.27 -8.67
N HIS A 84 -13.99 4.83 -8.98
CA HIS A 84 -12.73 4.50 -8.31
C HIS A 84 -12.83 4.68 -6.79
N GLY A 85 -12.34 3.70 -6.03
CA GLY A 85 -12.42 3.63 -4.57
C GLY A 85 -13.80 3.21 -4.05
N ALA A 86 -14.79 2.97 -4.91
CA ALA A 86 -16.10 2.51 -4.47
C ALA A 86 -16.03 1.06 -4.00
N LEU A 87 -16.79 0.78 -2.97
CA LEU A 87 -16.98 -0.56 -2.45
C LEU A 87 -18.11 -1.23 -3.22
N ILE A 88 -17.88 -2.44 -3.71
CA ILE A 88 -18.91 -3.29 -4.29
C ILE A 88 -18.89 -4.64 -3.57
N ARG A 89 -20.02 -5.34 -3.59
CA ARG A 89 -20.11 -6.71 -3.10
C ARG A 89 -20.22 -7.63 -4.30
N ALA A 90 -19.48 -8.72 -4.31
CA ALA A 90 -19.68 -9.78 -5.29
C ALA A 90 -19.68 -11.13 -4.56
N ALA A 91 -20.76 -11.88 -4.71
CA ALA A 91 -21.05 -13.03 -3.86
C ALA A 91 -21.04 -12.66 -2.35
N ASN A 92 -20.11 -13.24 -1.59
CA ASN A 92 -19.95 -12.98 -0.15
C ASN A 92 -18.78 -12.05 0.19
N ASP A 93 -18.02 -11.62 -0.81
CA ASP A 93 -16.84 -10.79 -0.60
C ASP A 93 -17.10 -9.32 -0.93
N PHE A 94 -16.39 -8.45 -0.23
CA PHE A 94 -16.33 -7.04 -0.54
C PHE A 94 -15.11 -6.73 -1.40
N TYR A 95 -15.28 -5.87 -2.37
CA TYR A 95 -14.22 -5.44 -3.28
C TYR A 95 -14.15 -3.93 -3.34
N THR A 96 -12.93 -3.40 -3.37
CA THR A 96 -12.69 -2.01 -3.78
C THR A 96 -12.53 -1.97 -5.29
N VAL A 97 -13.35 -1.13 -5.93
CA VAL A 97 -13.24 -0.81 -7.36
C VAL A 97 -12.01 0.05 -7.55
N VAL A 98 -11.05 -0.43 -8.31
CA VAL A 98 -9.91 0.38 -8.71
C VAL A 98 -9.96 0.64 -10.20
N ASP A 99 -10.15 1.90 -10.58
CA ASP A 99 -10.02 2.40 -11.96
C ASP A 99 -8.80 3.33 -12.05
N ALA A 100 -7.66 2.79 -12.46
CA ALA A 100 -6.48 3.58 -12.79
C ALA A 100 -6.61 4.02 -14.26
N ARG A 101 -7.42 5.05 -14.51
CA ARG A 101 -7.78 5.52 -15.86
C ARG A 101 -6.58 5.73 -16.78
N ALA A 102 -5.47 6.25 -16.26
CA ALA A 102 -4.25 6.51 -17.03
C ALA A 102 -3.48 5.22 -17.44
N LEU A 103 -3.71 4.08 -16.77
CA LEU A 103 -3.20 2.76 -17.18
C LEU A 103 -4.21 1.96 -18.00
N ARG A 104 -5.44 2.47 -18.19
CA ARG A 104 -6.61 1.68 -18.62
C ARG A 104 -6.73 0.37 -17.81
N HIS A 105 -6.34 0.43 -16.54
CA HIS A 105 -6.33 -0.73 -15.67
C HIS A 105 -7.49 -0.63 -14.70
N ARG A 106 -8.32 -1.66 -14.70
CA ARG A 106 -9.49 -1.76 -13.86
C ARG A 106 -9.47 -3.11 -13.16
N LYS A 107 -9.53 -3.11 -11.84
CA LYS A 107 -9.47 -4.33 -11.04
C LYS A 107 -10.35 -4.21 -9.80
N LEU A 108 -10.95 -5.33 -9.41
CA LEU A 108 -11.58 -5.49 -8.11
C LEU A 108 -10.56 -6.04 -7.12
N LEU A 109 -10.32 -5.30 -6.04
CA LEU A 109 -9.44 -5.74 -4.96
C LEU A 109 -10.28 -6.26 -3.81
N ARG A 110 -10.16 -7.57 -3.54
CA ARG A 110 -10.86 -8.22 -2.44
C ARG A 110 -10.39 -7.58 -1.13
N LEU A 111 -11.32 -7.05 -0.36
CA LEU A 111 -11.09 -6.69 1.01
C LEU A 111 -11.14 -8.00 1.82
N PRO A 112 -10.12 -8.29 2.65
CA PRO A 112 -10.20 -9.45 3.54
C PRO A 112 -11.45 -9.33 4.40
N SER A 113 -12.17 -10.43 4.57
CA SER A 113 -13.38 -10.42 5.38
C SER A 113 -13.03 -10.32 6.87
N PRO A 114 -13.89 -9.70 7.71
CA PRO A 114 -13.69 -9.68 9.16
C PRO A 114 -13.60 -11.09 9.78
N GLU A 115 -14.22 -12.10 9.16
CA GLU A 115 -14.23 -13.50 9.59
C GLU A 115 -12.88 -14.20 9.33
N GLU A 116 -12.18 -13.89 8.23
CA GLU A 116 -10.82 -14.37 7.95
C GLU A 116 -9.78 -13.81 8.93
N VAL A 117 -10.09 -12.70 9.60
CA VAL A 117 -9.24 -12.06 10.62
C VAL A 117 -9.55 -12.60 12.02
N THR A 118 -10.77 -13.09 12.27
CA THR A 118 -11.23 -13.56 13.58
C THR A 118 -11.16 -15.08 13.79
N GLN A 119 -10.81 -15.88 12.77
CA GLN A 119 -10.51 -17.32 12.91
C GLN A 119 -9.21 -17.65 13.70
N THR A 120 -8.78 -16.77 14.62
CA THR A 120 -7.75 -17.12 15.60
C THR A 120 -8.35 -17.47 16.98
N ASP A 121 -9.63 -17.16 17.26
CA ASP A 121 -10.13 -17.29 18.63
C ASP A 121 -11.09 -18.45 18.90
N GLU A 122 -11.73 -19.08 17.91
CA GLU A 122 -12.52 -20.30 18.14
C GLU A 122 -12.49 -21.26 16.94
N ALA A 123 -11.57 -22.22 16.94
CA ALA A 123 -11.67 -23.42 16.12
C ALA A 123 -11.18 -24.63 16.91
N GLY A 124 -12.07 -25.12 17.78
CA GLY A 124 -12.14 -26.55 18.02
C GLY A 124 -12.68 -27.21 16.76
N ASP A 125 -11.92 -28.18 16.24
CA ASP A 125 -12.35 -29.27 15.35
C ASP A 125 -13.51 -28.98 14.37
N GLU A 126 -13.25 -28.28 13.27
CA GLU A 126 -13.96 -28.55 12.01
C GLU A 126 -12.96 -28.80 10.87
N PRO A 127 -13.25 -29.78 9.97
CA PRO A 127 -12.32 -30.16 8.92
C PRO A 127 -12.18 -29.03 7.90
N ALA A 128 -10.93 -28.66 7.65
CA ALA A 128 -10.52 -27.70 6.63
C ALA A 128 -11.26 -27.96 5.30
N GLN A 129 -12.16 -27.06 4.95
CA GLN A 129 -12.58 -26.94 3.56
C GLN A 129 -11.35 -26.51 2.77
N GLU A 130 -11.05 -27.24 1.70
CA GLU A 130 -9.99 -26.91 0.74
C GLU A 130 -10.29 -25.54 0.12
N VAL A 131 -9.75 -24.48 0.74
CA VAL A 131 -9.69 -23.16 0.13
C VAL A 131 -8.75 -23.32 -1.06
N GLU A 132 -9.30 -23.21 -2.28
CA GLU A 132 -8.51 -23.21 -3.52
C GLU A 132 -7.30 -22.29 -3.34
N GLU A 133 -6.12 -22.90 -3.36
CA GLU A 133 -4.86 -22.20 -3.19
C GLU A 133 -4.74 -21.19 -4.34
N SER A 134 -4.81 -19.89 -4.02
CA SER A 134 -4.67 -18.86 -5.06
C SER A 134 -3.32 -19.05 -5.77
N PRO A 135 -3.31 -19.22 -7.10
CA PRO A 135 -2.10 -19.55 -7.83
C PRO A 135 -1.05 -18.46 -7.61
N GLU A 136 0.22 -18.87 -7.44
CA GLU A 136 1.33 -17.95 -7.19
C GLU A 136 1.33 -16.85 -8.28
N PRO A 137 1.27 -15.56 -7.90
CA PRO A 137 1.25 -14.49 -8.88
C PRO A 137 2.57 -14.49 -9.68
N PRO A 138 2.50 -14.32 -11.02
CA PRO A 138 3.66 -14.41 -11.87
C PRO A 138 4.70 -13.35 -11.48
N ARG A 139 5.97 -13.77 -11.42
CA ARG A 139 7.08 -12.87 -11.07
C ARG A 139 7.13 -11.70 -12.07
N PRO A 140 7.32 -10.46 -11.60
CA PRO A 140 7.51 -9.33 -12.50
C PRO A 140 8.73 -9.57 -13.40
N VAL A 141 8.55 -9.51 -14.71
CA VAL A 141 9.67 -9.60 -15.67
C VAL A 141 10.43 -8.27 -15.65
N LEU A 142 11.75 -8.35 -15.51
CA LEU A 142 12.65 -7.19 -15.54
C LEU A 142 12.39 -6.34 -16.79
N GLY A 143 12.13 -5.04 -16.64
CA GLY A 143 11.85 -4.12 -17.76
C GLY A 143 10.37 -3.90 -18.09
N THR A 144 9.44 -4.60 -17.43
CA THR A 144 8.01 -4.29 -17.53
C THR A 144 7.69 -3.02 -16.73
N LYS A 145 6.79 -2.17 -17.25
CA LYS A 145 6.31 -0.98 -16.52
C LYS A 145 5.81 -1.39 -15.12
N PHE A 146 6.38 -0.76 -14.09
CA PHE A 146 6.03 -1.01 -12.69
C PHE A 146 4.52 -0.77 -12.48
N SER A 147 3.90 -1.61 -11.66
CA SER A 147 2.47 -1.54 -11.37
C SER A 147 2.24 -1.85 -9.91
N LEU A 148 1.66 -0.90 -9.18
CA LEU A 148 1.31 -1.10 -7.78
C LEU A 148 0.38 -2.31 -7.57
N PHE A 149 -0.48 -2.64 -8.54
CA PHE A 149 -1.36 -3.81 -8.47
C PHE A 149 -0.60 -5.13 -8.46
N LYS A 150 0.40 -5.27 -9.36
CA LYS A 150 1.25 -6.47 -9.38
C LYS A 150 2.09 -6.59 -8.11
N LEU A 151 2.55 -5.45 -7.60
CA LEU A 151 3.28 -5.41 -6.34
C LEU A 151 2.37 -5.82 -5.18
N TYR A 152 1.15 -5.29 -5.11
CA TYR A 152 0.15 -5.66 -4.11
C TYR A 152 -0.14 -7.16 -4.12
N ASP A 153 -0.46 -7.73 -5.30
CA ASP A 153 -0.79 -9.16 -5.41
C ASP A 153 0.36 -10.04 -4.88
N ARG A 154 1.61 -9.72 -5.25
CA ARG A 154 2.79 -10.47 -4.81
C ARG A 154 3.06 -10.29 -3.32
N THR A 155 3.04 -9.04 -2.83
CA THR A 155 3.26 -8.73 -1.42
C THR A 155 2.20 -9.41 -0.55
N CYS A 156 0.91 -9.36 -0.92
CA CYS A 156 -0.13 -10.05 -0.17
C CYS A 156 0.04 -11.57 -0.18
N TYR A 157 0.44 -12.16 -1.31
CA TYR A 157 0.75 -13.58 -1.36
C TYR A 157 1.89 -13.94 -0.39
N ASP A 158 3.01 -13.23 -0.44
CA ASP A 158 4.19 -13.53 0.37
C ASP A 158 3.92 -13.31 1.87
N LEU A 159 3.20 -12.25 2.23
CA LEU A 159 2.76 -11.99 3.61
C LEU A 159 1.81 -13.08 4.12
N HIS A 160 0.87 -13.53 3.30
CA HIS A 160 -0.05 -14.61 3.68
C HIS A 160 0.70 -15.92 3.97
N GLN A 161 1.73 -16.24 3.18
CA GLN A 161 2.58 -17.41 3.45
C GLN A 161 3.36 -17.28 4.77
N MET A 162 3.64 -16.05 5.22
CA MET A 162 4.25 -15.80 6.53
C MET A 162 3.22 -15.94 7.65
N GLU A 163 2.02 -15.36 7.50
CA GLU A 163 0.91 -15.44 8.47
C GLU A 163 0.65 -16.90 8.92
N LYS A 164 0.65 -17.85 7.97
CA LYS A 164 0.44 -19.30 8.23
C LYS A 164 1.41 -19.91 9.26
N ARG A 165 2.54 -19.26 9.54
CA ARG A 165 3.62 -19.77 10.40
C ARG A 165 3.77 -18.93 11.67
N MET A 166 2.89 -17.96 11.87
CA MET A 166 2.96 -16.99 12.94
C MET A 166 1.80 -17.21 13.91
N SER A 167 2.00 -16.83 15.17
CA SER A 167 0.98 -16.99 16.22
C SER A 167 0.92 -15.82 17.19
N SER A 168 1.78 -14.80 17.04
CA SER A 168 1.65 -13.57 17.82
C SER A 168 0.53 -12.71 17.25
N PRO A 169 -0.49 -12.36 18.05
CA PRO A 169 -1.57 -11.50 17.59
C PRO A 169 -1.07 -10.10 17.21
N GLU A 170 -0.03 -9.59 17.87
CA GLU A 170 0.59 -8.30 17.54
C GLU A 170 1.32 -8.33 16.19
N GLU A 171 1.98 -9.44 15.86
CA GLU A 171 2.67 -9.60 14.59
C GLU A 171 1.67 -9.81 13.44
N LEU A 172 0.58 -10.56 13.66
CA LEU A 172 -0.51 -10.72 12.71
C LEU A 172 -1.23 -9.39 12.44
N GLU A 173 -1.49 -8.59 13.48
CA GLU A 173 -2.09 -7.25 13.32
C GLU A 173 -1.16 -6.30 12.54
N ALA A 174 0.16 -6.44 12.71
CA ALA A 174 1.13 -5.65 11.94
C ALA A 174 1.10 -6.02 10.44
N ILE A 175 1.02 -7.31 10.10
CA ILE A 175 0.86 -7.76 8.72
C ILE A 175 -0.50 -7.29 8.16
N ARG A 176 -1.57 -7.40 8.94
CA ARG A 176 -2.90 -6.90 8.56
C ARG A 176 -2.87 -5.41 8.26
N THR A 177 -2.33 -4.60 9.18
CA THR A 177 -2.19 -3.14 9.00
C THR A 177 -1.37 -2.81 7.76
N ALA A 178 -0.29 -3.57 7.51
CA ALA A 178 0.52 -3.42 6.31
C ALA A 178 -0.27 -3.70 5.02
N ARG A 179 -1.10 -4.75 4.97
CA ARG A 179 -1.99 -5.05 3.83
C ARG A 179 -3.05 -3.95 3.66
N ILE A 180 -3.59 -3.42 4.74
CA ILE A 180 -4.58 -2.32 4.70
C ILE A 180 -3.96 -1.03 4.13
N SER A 181 -2.67 -0.78 4.35
CA SER A 181 -1.97 0.40 3.80
C SER A 181 -2.04 0.50 2.27
N PHE A 182 -2.01 -0.62 1.56
CA PHE A 182 -2.21 -0.63 0.10
C PHE A 182 -3.61 -0.21 -0.29
N ASN A 183 -4.63 -0.72 0.42
CA ASN A 183 -6.03 -0.35 0.16
C ASN A 183 -6.25 1.14 0.41
N PHE A 184 -5.63 1.70 1.44
CA PHE A 184 -5.68 3.13 1.72
C PHE A 184 -5.10 3.95 0.55
N VAL A 185 -3.86 3.64 0.13
CA VAL A 185 -3.19 4.37 -0.97
C VAL A 185 -3.97 4.26 -2.28
N MET A 186 -4.49 3.07 -2.60
CA MET A 186 -5.32 2.88 -3.79
C MET A 186 -6.65 3.64 -3.68
N ARG A 187 -7.33 3.63 -2.53
CA ARG A 187 -8.58 4.39 -2.32
C ARG A 187 -8.38 5.90 -2.50
N GLU A 188 -7.25 6.42 -2.04
CA GLU A 188 -6.89 7.82 -2.24
C GLU A 188 -6.52 8.14 -3.69
N GLY A 189 -6.33 7.13 -4.55
CA GLY A 189 -5.93 7.27 -5.95
C GLY A 189 -4.44 7.63 -6.07
N GLU A 190 -3.63 7.13 -5.16
CA GLU A 190 -2.21 7.47 -4.99
C GLU A 190 -1.28 6.38 -5.50
N GLU A 191 -1.76 5.54 -6.42
CA GLU A 191 -0.91 4.49 -7.00
C GLU A 191 0.30 5.13 -7.68
N TYR A 192 0.08 6.12 -8.54
CA TYR A 192 1.16 6.84 -9.20
C TYR A 192 2.07 7.62 -8.24
N GLY A 193 1.49 8.17 -7.17
CA GLY A 193 2.27 8.87 -6.15
C GLY A 193 3.25 7.92 -5.48
N PHE A 194 2.80 6.72 -5.14
CA PHE A 194 3.64 5.69 -4.55
C PHE A 194 4.63 5.08 -5.55
N GLU A 195 4.23 4.85 -6.82
CA GLU A 195 5.13 4.40 -7.88
C GLU A 195 6.28 5.41 -8.11
N ALA A 196 5.96 6.71 -8.17
CA ALA A 196 6.95 7.77 -8.28
C ALA A 196 7.85 7.85 -7.04
N TYR A 197 7.28 7.65 -5.84
CA TYR A 197 8.04 7.61 -4.60
C TYR A 197 9.06 6.46 -4.56
N LEU A 198 8.67 5.26 -5.00
CA LEU A 198 9.58 4.12 -5.13
C LEU A 198 10.70 4.38 -6.14
N GLU A 199 10.40 5.05 -7.24
CA GLU A 199 11.43 5.44 -8.21
C GLU A 199 12.34 6.54 -7.66
N GLY A 200 11.81 7.46 -6.85
CA GLY A 200 12.59 8.43 -6.08
C GLY A 200 13.55 7.76 -5.10
N LEU A 201 13.09 6.71 -4.39
CA LEU A 201 13.93 5.91 -3.50
C LEU A 201 15.09 5.22 -4.22
N ARG A 202 14.87 4.73 -5.45
CA ARG A 202 15.92 4.17 -6.29
C ARG A 202 16.87 5.26 -6.77
N SER A 203 16.33 6.36 -7.28
CA SER A 203 17.08 7.49 -7.82
C SER A 203 17.98 8.15 -6.77
N ALA A 204 17.50 8.31 -5.53
CA ALA A 204 18.28 8.87 -4.43
C ALA A 204 19.56 8.07 -4.10
N ARG A 205 19.61 6.79 -4.50
CA ARG A 205 20.77 5.92 -4.28
C ARG A 205 21.78 5.99 -5.42
N THR A 206 21.35 6.40 -6.60
CA THR A 206 22.12 6.27 -7.84
C THR A 206 22.46 7.62 -8.47
N ALA A 207 21.73 8.68 -8.13
CA ALA A 207 21.86 10.00 -8.73
C ALA A 207 21.93 11.10 -7.66
N PRO A 208 22.67 12.19 -7.92
CA PRO A 208 22.66 13.36 -7.05
C PRO A 208 21.25 14.01 -7.04
N PRO A 209 20.90 14.74 -5.96
CA PRO A 209 19.64 15.45 -5.89
C PRO A 209 19.58 16.52 -7.00
N LEU A 210 18.40 16.71 -7.56
CA LEU A 210 18.12 17.72 -8.58
C LEU A 210 18.39 19.14 -8.07
N ALA A 211 18.07 19.39 -6.80
CA ALA A 211 18.31 20.65 -6.12
C ALA A 211 18.54 20.40 -4.63
N SER A 212 19.26 21.32 -3.99
CA SER A 212 19.58 21.30 -2.56
C SER A 212 19.13 22.60 -1.92
N PHE A 213 18.41 22.49 -0.81
CA PHE A 213 17.89 23.63 -0.05
C PHE A 213 18.37 23.56 1.40
N ALA A 214 18.52 24.71 2.06
CA ALA A 214 18.87 24.73 3.47
C ALA A 214 17.63 24.48 4.34
N THR A 215 16.46 24.94 3.89
CA THR A 215 15.21 24.90 4.66
C THR A 215 14.05 24.31 3.87
N ARG A 216 13.01 23.90 4.58
CA ARG A 216 11.79 23.36 3.98
C ARG A 216 11.02 24.43 3.21
N GLU A 217 11.02 25.64 3.76
CA GLU A 217 10.35 26.81 3.18
C GLU A 217 10.93 27.19 1.82
N GLU A 218 12.26 27.13 1.68
CA GLU A 218 12.95 27.32 0.40
C GLU A 218 12.53 26.27 -0.64
N ALA A 219 12.50 25.01 -0.23
CA ALA A 219 12.11 23.90 -1.10
C ALA A 219 10.65 23.98 -1.54
N ASP A 220 9.74 24.33 -0.62
CA ASP A 220 8.32 24.50 -0.94
C ASP A 220 8.10 25.70 -1.88
N THR A 221 8.85 26.79 -1.68
CA THR A 221 8.83 27.95 -2.59
C THR A 221 9.31 27.55 -3.99
N TRP A 222 10.42 26.82 -4.08
CA TRP A 222 10.91 26.29 -5.36
C TRP A 222 9.88 25.38 -6.03
N LEU A 223 9.27 24.46 -5.27
CA LEU A 223 8.29 23.51 -5.77
C LEU A 223 7.02 24.21 -6.32
N ALA A 224 6.60 25.30 -5.68
CA ALA A 224 5.48 26.12 -6.15
C ALA A 224 5.73 26.77 -7.52
N THR A 225 6.99 27.06 -7.85
CA THR A 225 7.39 27.66 -9.14
C THR A 225 7.57 26.65 -10.28
N GLN A 226 7.60 25.35 -9.98
CA GLN A 226 7.79 24.34 -11.01
C GLN A 226 6.51 24.17 -11.86
N PRO A 227 6.64 24.10 -13.21
CA PRO A 227 5.53 23.71 -14.07
C PRO A 227 5.02 22.32 -13.69
N GLU A 228 3.77 21.99 -14.05
CA GLU A 228 3.08 20.77 -13.64
C GLU A 228 4.03 19.55 -13.66
N PRO A 229 4.36 18.94 -12.50
CA PRO A 229 5.64 18.24 -12.39
C PRO A 229 5.69 16.97 -13.26
N PRO A 230 6.67 16.81 -14.17
CA PRO A 230 6.95 15.52 -14.79
C PRO A 230 8.15 14.84 -14.13
N SER A 231 7.98 13.53 -13.92
CA SER A 231 8.94 12.52 -13.46
C SER A 231 9.46 12.65 -12.01
N PRO A 232 9.61 11.53 -11.28
CA PRO A 232 10.11 11.53 -9.91
C PRO A 232 11.47 12.23 -9.83
N ALA A 233 11.51 13.33 -9.09
CA ALA A 233 12.72 14.05 -8.77
C ALA A 233 13.06 13.86 -7.29
N VAL A 234 14.34 13.75 -6.99
CA VAL A 234 14.84 13.77 -5.63
C VAL A 234 15.48 15.13 -5.40
N ILE A 235 15.13 15.79 -4.29
CA ILE A 235 15.81 16.99 -3.81
C ILE A 235 16.41 16.70 -2.44
N SER A 236 17.34 17.53 -1.99
CA SER A 236 17.80 17.52 -0.60
C SER A 236 17.36 18.78 0.14
N ILE A 237 17.01 18.60 1.40
CA ILE A 237 16.73 19.69 2.34
C ILE A 237 17.60 19.43 3.56
N GLY A 238 18.59 20.30 3.78
CA GLY A 238 19.67 20.03 4.73
C GLY A 238 20.41 18.73 4.37
N ASN A 239 20.39 17.76 5.29
CA ASN A 239 21.04 16.46 5.14
C ASN A 239 20.07 15.32 4.79
N GLU A 240 18.80 15.63 4.49
CA GLU A 240 17.76 14.64 4.19
C GLU A 240 17.35 14.71 2.72
N PHE A 241 16.96 13.55 2.17
CA PHE A 241 16.44 13.44 0.80
C PHE A 241 14.91 13.42 0.79
N TYR A 242 14.34 14.07 -0.21
CA TYR A 242 12.90 14.15 -0.41
C TYR A 242 12.55 13.80 -1.84
N SER A 243 11.52 12.98 -2.01
CA SER A 243 10.89 12.72 -3.31
C SER A 243 9.87 13.82 -3.59
N VAL A 244 9.96 14.41 -4.78
CA VAL A 244 8.97 15.36 -5.30
C VAL A 244 7.82 14.58 -5.91
N GLY A 245 6.63 14.76 -5.32
CA GLY A 245 5.40 14.13 -5.76
C GLY A 245 4.36 15.14 -6.26
N TYR A 246 3.42 14.65 -7.07
CA TYR A 246 2.24 15.41 -7.48
C TYR A 246 1.01 14.52 -7.45
N ASN A 247 0.08 14.83 -6.53
CA ASN A 247 -1.24 14.25 -6.52
C ASN A 247 -2.11 14.97 -7.56
N ARG A 248 -2.38 14.30 -8.69
CA ARG A 248 -3.21 14.84 -9.77
C ARG A 248 -4.68 15.02 -9.39
N ARG A 249 -5.21 14.16 -8.51
CA ARG A 249 -6.60 14.17 -8.07
C ARG A 249 -6.90 15.36 -7.16
N ARG A 250 -6.03 15.61 -6.17
CA ARG A 250 -6.10 16.75 -5.25
C ARG A 250 -5.39 18.00 -5.79
N LYS A 251 -4.74 17.91 -6.96
CA LYS A 251 -3.91 18.97 -7.58
C LYS A 251 -2.87 19.53 -6.60
N MET A 252 -2.25 18.64 -5.83
CA MET A 252 -1.38 18.98 -4.71
C MET A 252 0.05 18.53 -4.99
N ARG A 253 1.01 19.43 -4.73
CA ARG A 253 2.45 19.13 -4.78
C ARG A 253 2.92 18.66 -3.41
N LEU A 254 3.81 17.68 -3.39
CA LEU A 254 4.22 17.00 -2.16
C LEU A 254 5.75 16.86 -2.13
N LEU A 255 6.32 17.01 -0.94
CA LEU A 255 7.69 16.61 -0.64
C LEU A 255 7.64 15.53 0.43
N ILE A 256 7.91 14.30 0.01
CA ILE A 256 7.83 13.10 0.85
C ILE A 256 9.25 12.71 1.22
N ARG A 257 9.56 12.66 2.53
CA ARG A 257 10.89 12.28 2.99
C ARG A 257 11.21 10.87 2.53
N ILE A 258 12.39 10.68 1.96
CA ILE A 258 12.92 9.38 1.62
C ILE A 258 13.60 8.82 2.89
N PRO A 259 13.11 7.70 3.47
CA PRO A 259 13.77 7.07 4.59
C PRO A 259 15.16 6.59 4.19
N THR A 260 16.08 6.62 5.15
CA THR A 260 17.42 6.09 4.96
C THR A 260 17.38 4.56 4.82
N GLN A 261 18.40 3.97 4.21
CA GLN A 261 18.51 2.51 4.15
C GLN A 261 18.52 1.91 5.56
N ARG A 262 19.12 2.60 6.54
CA ARG A 262 19.10 2.19 7.93
C ARG A 262 17.69 2.11 8.51
N GLU A 263 16.82 3.07 8.19
CA GLU A 263 15.42 3.06 8.65
C GLU A 263 14.58 1.96 7.99
N LEU A 264 14.98 1.51 6.80
CA LEU A 264 14.35 0.38 6.11
C LEU A 264 14.91 -0.98 6.57
N ASP A 265 16.20 -1.03 6.95
CA ASP A 265 16.96 -2.26 7.24
C ASP A 265 17.24 -2.53 8.74
N THR A 266 17.15 -1.54 9.66
CA THR A 266 17.79 -1.65 10.99
C THR A 266 16.89 -1.31 12.17
N GLN A 267 17.12 -2.10 13.23
CA GLN A 267 16.77 -1.90 14.65
C GLN A 267 16.77 -0.43 15.08
N ALA A 268 15.68 0.00 15.71
CA ALA A 268 15.59 1.30 16.36
C ALA A 268 16.71 1.44 17.43
N PRO A 269 17.21 2.68 17.67
CA PRO A 269 18.22 2.93 18.71
C PRO A 269 17.77 2.51 20.10
#